data_AF-S9SFI8-F1
#
_entry.id   AF-S9SFI8-F1
#
_cell.length_a   1.000
_cell.length_b   1.000
_cell.length_c   1.000
_cell.angle_alpha   90.00
_cell.angle_beta   90.00
_cell.angle_gamma   90.00
#
_symmetry.space_group_name_H-M   'P 1'
#
loop_
_entity.id
_entity.type
_entity.pdbx_description
1 polymer ?
#
loop_
_entity_poly.entity_id
_entity_poly.type
_entity_poly.pdbx_seq_one_letter_code
_entity_poly.pdbx_strand_id
1 'polypeptide(L)'
;MTDPEGNSLYARSETVQPRSVRGRFRSWKFLAMVVLLPWWYLAPFMRWYRGPGAPDQAILIDMGGRRAYFFGLEIWPQEIYYLTGILVVAAIALFLVSALYGRVWCGFLCWQTVYTDLFVQIERMVIGDRTRRLALDRAPWTLDKLARKGAVHLMWILIAGSCGIAFTLYFGDAPSMLPAILTGQESVAVYGAIAVVGGFCYLLAGFAREQVCLYMCPYSRFQAAMFDEHSLIVGYETWRGEPRGRWRKGVPFEGRGHCIDCGVCVAVCPTGIDIRKGSQLGCIGCGLCIDGCDAMMDRVGLPRGLITWDSIASQAARAQGETPRHRLVRPRTLVYGLVLAVALGVIGWSLLGRTTTEMTVLHERALLYVRLSDGSIRNGYVVKIQNKIRSERLFNLTIEGLEGVRMSVIGGGPPLRVAPDSVGSFTVFVTAAAGIATGRRVPLTFVLRDVADGSEARAESLFVGPDR
;
A
#
# COMPACT_ATOMS: atom_id res chain seq x y z
N MET A 1 -34.70 -2.10 -8.65
CA MET A 1 -34.77 -3.46 -9.22
C MET A 1 -35.44 -4.32 -8.17
N THR A 2 -36.71 -4.64 -8.39
CA THR A 2 -37.50 -5.54 -7.55
C THR A 2 -37.60 -6.89 -8.27
N ASP A 3 -37.80 -7.97 -7.53
CA ASP A 3 -38.16 -9.25 -8.15
C ASP A 3 -39.59 -9.17 -8.76
N PRO A 4 -40.05 -10.21 -9.49
CA PRO A 4 -41.41 -10.27 -10.03
C PRO A 4 -42.52 -10.21 -8.96
N GLU A 5 -42.19 -10.43 -7.68
CA GLU A 5 -43.11 -10.36 -6.54
C GLU A 5 -43.10 -8.98 -5.86
N GLY A 6 -42.34 -8.01 -6.39
CA GLY A 6 -42.26 -6.64 -5.87
C GLY A 6 -41.31 -6.48 -4.68
N ASN A 7 -40.57 -7.53 -4.29
CA ASN A 7 -39.58 -7.43 -3.22
C ASN A 7 -38.34 -6.69 -3.73
N SER A 8 -37.83 -5.75 -2.94
CA SER A 8 -36.55 -5.10 -3.25
C SER A 8 -35.45 -6.14 -3.36
N LEU A 9 -34.80 -6.25 -4.54
CA LEU A 9 -33.63 -7.12 -4.73
C LEU A 9 -32.43 -6.65 -3.90
N TYR A 10 -32.50 -5.45 -3.32
CA TYR A 10 -31.50 -4.89 -2.42
C TYR A 10 -32.05 -4.89 -0.99
N ALA A 11 -31.42 -5.67 -0.11
CA ALA A 11 -31.65 -5.56 1.32
C ALA A 11 -31.12 -4.22 1.83
N ARG A 12 -31.94 -3.47 2.58
CA ARG A 12 -31.49 -2.24 3.27
C ARG A 12 -30.40 -2.66 4.27
N SER A 13 -29.16 -2.25 4.01
CA SER A 13 -28.04 -2.54 4.90
C SER A 13 -28.24 -1.79 6.22
N GLU A 14 -28.59 -2.51 7.29
CA GLU A 14 -28.56 -1.95 8.65
C GLU A 14 -27.12 -1.86 9.13
N THR A 15 -26.72 -0.68 9.61
CA THR A 15 -25.36 -0.47 10.13
C THR A 15 -25.08 -1.39 11.32
N VAL A 16 -24.04 -2.20 11.20
CA VAL A 16 -23.66 -3.12 12.27
C VAL A 16 -23.07 -2.35 13.45
N GLN A 17 -23.59 -2.62 14.66
CA GLN A 17 -23.08 -2.06 15.90
C GLN A 17 -22.42 -3.14 16.77
N PRO A 18 -21.11 -3.35 16.64
CA PRO A 18 -20.44 -4.43 17.37
C PRO A 18 -20.39 -4.12 18.88
N ARG A 19 -20.71 -5.13 19.68
CA ARG A 19 -20.57 -5.12 21.13
C ARG A 19 -19.10 -5.12 21.53
N SER A 20 -18.78 -4.48 22.64
CA SER A 20 -17.45 -4.56 23.25
C SER A 20 -17.13 -5.99 23.74
N VAL A 21 -15.84 -6.36 23.67
CA VAL A 21 -15.34 -7.65 24.13
C VAL A 21 -13.94 -7.47 24.70
N ARG A 22 -13.54 -8.36 25.61
CA ARG A 22 -12.18 -8.46 26.15
C ARG A 22 -11.64 -9.84 25.85
N GLY A 23 -10.36 -9.92 25.50
CA GLY A 23 -9.69 -11.17 25.18
C GLY A 23 -8.44 -10.94 24.34
N ARG A 24 -7.82 -12.02 23.87
CA ARG A 24 -6.51 -11.96 23.21
C ARG A 24 -6.58 -11.22 21.88
N PHE A 25 -7.62 -11.49 21.08
CA PHE A 25 -7.73 -10.94 19.74
C PHE A 25 -8.12 -9.47 19.77
N ARG A 26 -8.96 -9.06 20.75
CA ARG A 26 -9.20 -7.65 21.02
C ARG A 26 -7.91 -6.93 21.41
N SER A 27 -7.10 -7.51 22.29
CA SER A 27 -5.83 -6.91 22.70
C SER A 27 -4.86 -6.76 21.52
N TRP A 28 -4.72 -7.79 20.67
CA TRP A 28 -3.90 -7.71 19.46
C TRP A 28 -4.41 -6.68 18.45
N LYS A 29 -5.73 -6.60 18.25
CA LYS A 29 -6.31 -5.59 17.34
C LYS A 29 -6.10 -4.18 17.87
N PHE A 30 -6.23 -3.98 19.19
CA PHE A 30 -5.94 -2.71 19.83
C PHE A 30 -4.45 -2.36 19.75
N LEU A 31 -3.55 -3.32 19.99
CA LEU A 31 -2.11 -3.15 19.82
C LEU A 31 -1.76 -2.74 18.38
N ALA A 32 -2.31 -3.44 17.38
CA ALA A 32 -2.09 -3.08 15.98
C ALA A 32 -2.52 -1.64 15.68
N MET A 33 -3.68 -1.21 16.17
CA MET A 33 -4.14 0.17 16.01
C MET A 33 -3.22 1.18 16.71
N VAL A 34 -2.79 0.91 17.95
CA VAL A 34 -1.91 1.78 18.74
C VAL A 34 -0.48 1.81 18.21
N VAL A 35 -0.05 0.83 17.41
CA VAL A 35 1.25 0.87 16.72
C VAL A 35 1.14 1.54 15.35
N LEU A 36 0.15 1.13 14.54
CA LEU A 36 0.01 1.59 13.16
C LEU A 36 -0.38 3.06 13.04
N LEU A 37 -1.27 3.56 13.90
CA LEU A 37 -1.68 4.96 13.84
C LEU A 37 -0.50 5.89 14.20
N PRO A 38 0.19 5.75 15.34
CA PRO A 38 1.38 6.55 15.61
C PRO A 38 2.46 6.41 14.55
N TRP A 39 2.73 5.19 14.02
CA TRP A 39 3.64 5.03 12.90
C TRP A 39 3.22 5.88 11.70
N TRP A 40 1.93 5.82 11.31
CA TRP A 40 1.38 6.60 10.20
C TRP A 40 1.56 8.11 10.39
N TYR A 41 1.31 8.63 11.60
CA TYR A 41 1.41 10.06 11.92
C TYR A 41 2.84 10.56 12.14
N LEU A 42 3.72 9.73 12.71
CA LEU A 42 5.07 10.13 13.13
C LEU A 42 6.15 9.81 12.10
N ALA A 43 5.92 8.87 11.19
CA ALA A 43 6.92 8.49 10.21
C ALA A 43 7.41 9.67 9.32
N PRO A 44 6.57 10.62 8.89
CA PRO A 44 7.03 11.82 8.17
C PRO A 44 7.96 12.73 9.00
N PHE A 45 7.90 12.69 10.32
CA PHE A 45 8.77 13.50 11.19
C PHE A 45 10.13 12.86 11.44
N MET A 46 10.33 11.60 11.05
CA MET A 46 11.62 10.94 11.20
C MET A 46 12.67 11.64 10.32
N ARG A 47 13.76 12.10 10.95
CA ARG A 47 14.87 12.74 10.23
C ARG A 47 15.95 11.73 9.86
N TRP A 48 16.53 11.91 8.68
CA TRP A 48 17.55 11.07 8.10
C TRP A 48 18.52 11.93 7.29
N TYR A 49 19.72 12.13 7.82
CA TYR A 49 20.75 12.92 7.15
C TYR A 49 21.31 12.16 5.95
N ARG A 50 21.26 12.78 4.77
CA ARG A 50 21.80 12.21 3.51
C ARG A 50 22.98 13.00 2.94
N GLY A 51 23.30 14.15 3.53
CA GLY A 51 24.30 15.08 3.01
C GLY A 51 23.74 16.50 2.81
N PRO A 52 24.59 17.49 2.50
CA PRO A 52 24.19 18.88 2.32
C PRO A 52 23.22 19.05 1.14
N GLY A 53 22.20 19.90 1.30
CA GLY A 53 21.28 20.28 0.21
C GLY A 53 20.16 19.28 -0.12
N ALA A 54 20.18 18.08 0.47
CA ALA A 54 19.09 17.12 0.31
C ALA A 54 18.04 17.24 1.44
N PRO A 55 16.76 16.95 1.16
CA PRO A 55 15.77 16.81 2.20
C PRO A 55 16.22 15.77 3.23
N ASP A 56 16.05 16.08 4.51
CA ASP A 56 16.39 15.22 5.64
C ASP A 56 15.18 14.51 6.24
N GLN A 57 14.02 14.53 5.58
CA GLN A 57 12.88 13.68 5.94
C GLN A 57 13.11 12.23 5.49
N ALA A 58 12.98 11.25 6.40
CA ALA A 58 13.28 9.84 6.13
C ALA A 58 12.39 9.24 5.03
N ILE A 59 11.10 9.52 5.04
CA ILE A 59 10.14 9.04 4.04
C ILE A 59 9.47 10.26 3.39
N LEU A 60 9.84 10.55 2.14
CA LEU A 60 9.38 11.74 1.43
C LEU A 60 9.17 11.42 -0.05
N ILE A 61 7.99 11.70 -0.58
CA ILE A 61 7.71 11.75 -2.01
C ILE A 61 7.77 13.23 -2.42
N ASP A 62 8.97 13.68 -2.78
CA ASP A 62 9.22 15.05 -3.17
C ASP A 62 8.68 15.32 -4.58
N MET A 63 7.52 15.97 -4.63
CA MET A 63 6.87 16.34 -5.87
C MET A 63 7.61 17.45 -6.62
N GLY A 64 8.29 18.36 -5.90
CA GLY A 64 9.02 19.48 -6.48
C GLY A 64 10.34 19.03 -7.11
N GLY A 65 11.13 18.26 -6.36
CA GLY A 65 12.37 17.64 -6.84
C GLY A 65 12.15 16.44 -7.77
N ARG A 66 10.90 15.94 -7.87
CA ARG A 66 10.51 14.72 -8.61
C ARG A 66 11.32 13.52 -8.16
N ARG A 67 11.39 13.27 -6.86
CA ARG A 67 12.15 12.15 -6.26
C ARG A 67 11.38 11.52 -5.13
N ALA A 68 11.57 10.22 -4.92
CA ALA A 68 11.10 9.54 -3.73
C ALA A 68 12.28 9.14 -2.85
N TYR A 69 12.22 9.48 -1.57
CA TYR A 69 13.22 9.17 -0.57
C TYR A 69 12.66 8.18 0.44
N PHE A 70 13.42 7.11 0.69
CA PHE A 70 13.15 6.12 1.72
C PHE A 70 14.43 5.81 2.47
N PHE A 71 14.63 6.46 3.62
CA PHE A 71 15.91 6.47 4.35
C PHE A 71 17.05 6.84 3.40
N GLY A 72 18.13 6.07 3.31
CA GLY A 72 19.24 6.35 2.38
C GLY A 72 18.91 6.09 0.90
N LEU A 73 17.77 5.49 0.58
CA LEU A 73 17.37 5.19 -0.79
C LEU A 73 16.74 6.42 -1.43
N GLU A 74 17.34 6.87 -2.52
CA GLU A 74 16.82 7.94 -3.37
C GLU A 74 16.41 7.34 -4.71
N ILE A 75 15.12 7.41 -5.03
CA ILE A 75 14.51 6.84 -6.25
C ILE A 75 14.18 7.99 -7.20
N TRP A 76 14.81 7.97 -8.38
CA TRP A 76 14.54 8.93 -9.44
C TRP A 76 13.34 8.49 -10.29
N PRO A 77 12.68 9.39 -11.06
CA PRO A 77 11.52 9.04 -11.87
C PRO A 77 11.78 7.94 -12.91
N GLN A 78 13.01 7.87 -13.43
CA GLN A 78 13.45 6.81 -14.36
C GLN A 78 13.52 5.45 -13.66
N GLU A 79 13.71 5.46 -12.35
CA GLU A 79 13.83 4.28 -11.50
C GLU A 79 12.49 3.87 -10.87
N ILE A 80 11.37 4.29 -11.48
CA ILE A 80 10.01 3.93 -11.06
C ILE A 80 9.80 2.41 -11.03
N TYR A 81 10.60 1.64 -11.76
CA TYR A 81 10.60 0.18 -11.69
C TYR A 81 10.93 -0.35 -10.29
N TYR A 82 11.69 0.37 -9.44
CA TYR A 82 11.86 -0.02 -8.03
C TYR A 82 10.56 0.10 -7.25
N LEU A 83 9.78 1.16 -7.50
CA LEU A 83 8.46 1.31 -6.88
C LEU A 83 7.52 0.18 -7.32
N THR A 84 7.49 -0.12 -8.63
CA THR A 84 6.71 -1.26 -9.16
C THR A 84 7.17 -2.58 -8.54
N GLY A 85 8.48 -2.81 -8.41
CA GLY A 85 9.05 -3.99 -7.77
C GLY A 85 8.63 -4.13 -6.32
N ILE A 86 8.68 -3.04 -5.54
CA ILE A 86 8.20 -3.02 -4.14
C ILE A 86 6.71 -3.37 -4.05
N LEU A 87 5.88 -2.85 -4.96
CA LEU A 87 4.45 -3.18 -5.02
C LEU A 87 4.20 -4.66 -5.33
N VAL A 88 4.99 -5.24 -6.25
CA VAL A 88 4.94 -6.67 -6.57
C VAL A 88 5.34 -7.51 -5.36
N VAL A 89 6.44 -7.17 -4.69
CA VAL A 89 6.87 -7.82 -3.45
C VAL A 89 5.79 -7.73 -2.38
N ALA A 90 5.19 -6.56 -2.17
CA ALA A 90 4.11 -6.37 -1.20
C ALA A 90 2.88 -7.23 -1.54
N ALA A 91 2.50 -7.33 -2.82
CA ALA A 91 1.39 -8.17 -3.26
C ALA A 91 1.65 -9.67 -3.04
N ILE A 92 2.85 -10.16 -3.39
CA ILE A 92 3.23 -11.56 -3.18
C ILE A 92 3.33 -11.88 -1.68
N ALA A 93 3.92 -10.98 -0.89
CA ALA A 93 3.99 -11.13 0.56
C ALA A 93 2.58 -11.20 1.18
N LEU A 94 1.66 -10.36 0.70
CA LEU A 94 0.27 -10.38 1.12
C LEU A 94 -0.44 -11.70 0.75
N PHE A 95 -0.13 -12.29 -0.40
CA PHE A 95 -0.64 -13.61 -0.80
C PHE A 95 -0.08 -14.73 0.07
N LEU A 96 1.23 -14.71 0.34
CA LEU A 96 1.88 -15.67 1.23
C LEU A 96 1.29 -15.63 2.64
N VAL A 97 1.17 -14.42 3.20
CA VAL A 97 0.55 -14.20 4.51
C VAL A 97 -0.91 -14.66 4.52
N SER A 98 -1.66 -14.45 3.43
CA SER A 98 -3.06 -14.90 3.35
C SER A 98 -3.21 -16.40 3.22
N ALA A 99 -2.31 -17.05 2.48
CA ALA A 99 -2.27 -18.51 2.42
C ALA A 99 -2.00 -19.11 3.80
N LEU A 100 -1.07 -18.54 4.57
CA LEU A 100 -0.71 -19.05 5.90
C LEU A 100 -1.73 -18.71 6.98
N TYR A 101 -2.08 -17.43 7.11
CA TYR A 101 -2.79 -16.86 8.25
C TYR A 101 -4.18 -16.30 7.89
N GLY A 102 -4.71 -16.66 6.72
CA GLY A 102 -6.05 -16.30 6.31
C GLY A 102 -6.22 -14.80 6.12
N ARG A 103 -7.13 -14.20 6.89
CA ARG A 103 -7.51 -12.77 6.73
C ARG A 103 -6.82 -11.83 7.73
N VAL A 104 -5.63 -12.18 8.23
CA VAL A 104 -4.90 -11.38 9.22
C VAL A 104 -4.69 -9.92 8.78
N TRP A 105 -4.38 -9.67 7.50
CA TRP A 105 -4.26 -8.30 6.97
C TRP A 105 -5.57 -7.52 7.14
N CYS A 106 -6.69 -8.09 6.70
CA CYS A 106 -8.01 -7.48 6.81
C CYS A 106 -8.46 -7.29 8.26
N GLY A 107 -8.07 -8.19 9.18
CA GLY A 107 -8.47 -8.11 10.58
C GLY A 107 -7.71 -7.04 11.38
N PHE A 108 -6.43 -6.82 11.05
CA PHE A 108 -5.47 -6.12 11.93
C PHE A 108 -4.72 -4.96 11.28
N LEU A 109 -4.36 -5.06 9.99
CA LEU A 109 -3.40 -4.15 9.34
C LEU A 109 -4.06 -3.22 8.32
N CYS A 110 -5.19 -3.62 7.74
CA CYS A 110 -5.89 -2.86 6.72
C CYS A 110 -6.34 -1.51 7.28
N TRP A 111 -5.88 -0.42 6.65
CA TRP A 111 -6.16 0.96 7.07
C TRP A 111 -7.65 1.21 7.32
N GLN A 112 -8.51 0.74 6.41
CA GLN A 112 -9.98 0.85 6.54
C GLN A 112 -10.48 0.26 7.86
N THR A 113 -9.99 -0.91 8.24
CA THR A 113 -10.44 -1.60 9.47
C THR A 113 -9.81 -1.04 10.75
N VAL A 114 -8.64 -0.41 10.66
CA VAL A 114 -8.00 0.30 11.77
C VAL A 114 -8.79 1.56 12.09
N TYR A 115 -9.08 2.39 11.08
CA TYR A 115 -9.88 3.60 11.26
C TYR A 115 -11.32 3.29 11.64
N THR A 116 -11.95 2.26 11.05
CA THR A 116 -13.31 1.84 11.45
C THR A 116 -13.34 1.39 12.92
N ASP A 117 -12.32 0.64 13.40
CA ASP A 117 -12.26 0.22 14.80
C ASP A 117 -12.10 1.43 15.73
N LEU A 118 -11.26 2.40 15.37
CA LEU A 118 -11.10 3.67 16.10
C LEU A 118 -12.42 4.44 16.15
N PHE A 119 -13.12 4.60 15.03
CA PHE A 119 -14.39 5.34 14.96
C PHE A 119 -15.47 4.68 15.81
N VAL A 120 -15.58 3.35 15.74
CA VAL A 120 -16.47 2.59 16.62
C VAL A 120 -16.05 2.74 18.08
N GLN A 121 -14.75 2.79 18.39
CA GLN A 121 -14.27 3.03 19.75
C GLN A 121 -14.71 4.40 20.27
N ILE A 122 -14.63 5.45 19.45
CA ILE A 122 -15.15 6.79 19.77
C ILE A 122 -16.67 6.76 20.02
N GLU A 123 -17.45 6.06 19.18
CA GLU A 123 -18.89 5.88 19.43
C GLU A 123 -19.15 5.19 20.78
N ARG A 124 -18.32 4.19 21.12
CA ARG A 124 -18.42 3.48 22.41
C ARG A 124 -18.15 4.43 23.58
N MET A 125 -17.18 5.32 23.46
CA MET A 125 -16.81 6.26 24.51
C MET A 125 -17.90 7.32 24.75
N VAL A 126 -18.51 7.86 23.69
CA VAL A 126 -19.52 8.95 23.82
C VAL A 126 -20.91 8.44 24.16
N ILE A 127 -21.36 7.40 23.44
CA ILE A 127 -22.74 6.92 23.53
C ILE A 127 -22.84 5.72 24.47
N GLY A 128 -21.85 4.83 24.45
CA GLY A 128 -21.84 3.58 25.22
C GLY A 128 -21.79 2.34 24.33
N ASP A 129 -21.94 1.16 24.95
CA ASP A 129 -21.90 -0.11 24.22
C ASP A 129 -23.13 -0.33 23.32
N ARG A 130 -23.14 -1.42 22.56
CA ARG A 130 -24.14 -1.78 21.53
C ARG A 130 -25.59 -1.47 21.93
N THR A 131 -26.06 -1.91 23.10
CA THR A 131 -27.46 -1.72 23.50
C THR A 131 -27.86 -0.24 23.58
N ARG A 132 -26.98 0.61 24.13
CA ARG A 132 -27.24 2.04 24.28
C ARG A 132 -27.21 2.76 22.94
N ARG A 133 -26.31 2.36 22.03
CA ARG A 133 -26.27 2.91 20.66
C ARG A 133 -27.49 2.52 19.84
N LEU A 134 -27.92 1.25 19.88
CA LEU A 134 -29.16 0.81 19.22
C LEU A 134 -30.40 1.52 19.79
N ALA A 135 -30.44 1.70 21.11
CA ALA A 135 -31.52 2.47 21.76
C ALA A 135 -31.51 3.93 21.31
N LEU A 136 -30.34 4.58 21.25
CA LEU A 136 -30.21 5.97 20.80
C LEU A 136 -30.64 6.13 19.33
N ASP A 137 -30.32 5.17 18.46
CA ASP A 137 -30.71 5.24 17.05
C ASP A 137 -32.22 5.15 16.87
N ARG A 138 -32.90 4.31 17.66
CA ARG A 138 -34.36 4.16 17.66
C ARG A 138 -35.11 5.28 18.36
N ALA A 139 -34.46 6.01 19.28
CA ALA A 139 -35.07 7.11 20.01
C ALA A 139 -35.44 8.30 19.08
N PRO A 140 -36.47 9.10 19.41
CA PRO A 140 -36.78 10.32 18.67
C PRO A 140 -35.62 11.32 18.73
N TRP A 141 -35.61 12.29 17.80
CA TRP A 141 -34.60 13.35 17.77
C TRP A 141 -34.79 14.31 18.94
N THR A 142 -34.00 14.12 19.99
CA THR A 142 -33.91 15.01 21.16
C THR A 142 -32.59 15.81 21.14
N LEU A 143 -32.51 16.86 21.95
CA LEU A 143 -31.26 17.64 22.11
C LEU A 143 -30.09 16.78 22.60
N ASP A 144 -30.33 15.82 23.52
CA ASP A 144 -29.28 14.88 23.98
C ASP A 144 -28.81 13.98 22.82
N LYS A 145 -29.72 13.47 21.98
CA LYS A 145 -29.35 12.68 20.80
C LYS A 145 -28.54 13.50 19.80
N LEU A 146 -28.96 14.74 19.53
CA LEU A 146 -28.25 15.63 18.63
C LEU A 146 -26.85 15.98 19.17
N ALA A 147 -26.73 16.28 20.46
CA ALA A 147 -25.45 16.57 21.10
C ALA A 147 -24.49 15.36 21.05
N ARG A 148 -24.97 14.15 21.39
CA ARG A 148 -24.16 12.92 21.35
C ARG A 148 -23.71 12.57 19.93
N LYS A 149 -24.63 12.61 18.96
CA LYS A 149 -24.30 12.34 17.56
C LYS A 149 -23.37 13.42 17.00
N GLY A 150 -23.65 14.69 17.30
CA GLY A 150 -22.79 15.82 16.94
C GLY A 150 -21.37 15.67 17.49
N ALA A 151 -21.21 15.29 18.76
CA ALA A 151 -19.90 15.04 19.35
C ALA A 151 -19.14 13.88 18.67
N VAL A 152 -19.83 12.78 18.34
CA VAL A 152 -19.25 11.67 17.58
C VAL A 152 -18.78 12.13 16.20
N HIS A 153 -19.65 12.82 15.44
CA HIS A 153 -19.31 13.30 14.10
C HIS A 153 -18.20 14.35 14.12
N LEU A 154 -18.19 15.24 15.10
CA LEU A 154 -17.10 16.20 15.29
C LEU A 154 -15.76 15.48 15.49
N MET A 155 -15.71 14.49 16.38
CA MET A 155 -14.48 13.71 16.58
C MET A 155 -14.08 12.90 15.35
N TRP A 156 -15.04 12.33 14.61
CA TRP A 156 -14.74 11.68 13.34
C TRP A 156 -14.15 12.65 12.32
N ILE A 157 -14.70 13.86 12.20
CA ILE A 157 -14.17 14.90 11.30
C ILE A 157 -12.77 15.32 11.72
N LEU A 158 -12.50 15.47 13.03
CA LEU A 158 -11.16 15.79 13.52
C LEU A 158 -10.14 14.68 13.21
N ILE A 159 -10.50 13.41 13.45
CA ILE A 159 -9.64 12.25 13.15
C ILE A 159 -9.46 12.07 11.64
N ALA A 160 -10.50 12.29 10.85
CA ALA A 160 -10.44 12.17 9.41
C ALA A 160 -9.63 13.33 8.79
N GLY A 161 -9.80 14.55 9.30
CA GLY A 161 -8.98 15.70 8.94
C GLY A 161 -7.51 15.46 9.26
N SER A 162 -7.20 14.94 10.46
CA SER A 162 -5.80 14.58 10.79
C SER A 162 -5.26 13.48 9.90
N CYS A 163 -6.07 12.48 9.51
CA CYS A 163 -5.69 11.47 8.51
C CYS A 163 -5.29 12.11 7.17
N GLY A 164 -6.05 13.10 6.69
CA GLY A 164 -5.73 13.87 5.49
C GLY A 164 -4.44 14.67 5.64
N ILE A 165 -4.24 15.34 6.77
CA ILE A 165 -2.99 16.06 7.09
C ILE A 165 -1.81 15.09 7.05
N ALA A 166 -1.89 13.97 7.78
CA ALA A 166 -0.82 12.98 7.84
C ALA A 166 -0.44 12.44 6.46
N PHE A 167 -1.42 12.20 5.59
CA PHE A 167 -1.16 11.83 4.20
C PHE A 167 -0.34 12.89 3.46
N THR A 168 -0.71 14.18 3.57
CA THR A 168 0.00 15.26 2.89
C THR A 168 1.44 15.46 3.39
N LEU A 169 1.73 15.13 4.66
CA LEU A 169 3.08 15.23 5.22
C LEU A 169 4.08 14.24 4.57
N TYR A 170 3.61 13.21 3.85
CA TYR A 170 4.51 12.36 3.05
C TYR A 170 4.98 13.03 1.75
N PHE A 171 4.43 14.18 1.36
CA PHE A 171 4.71 14.87 0.10
C PHE A 171 5.43 16.22 0.26
N GLY A 172 5.67 16.65 1.49
CA GLY A 172 6.40 17.87 1.83
C GLY A 172 7.17 17.72 3.13
N ASP A 173 8.02 18.68 3.48
CA ASP A 173 8.79 18.64 4.73
C ASP A 173 7.86 18.79 5.94
N ALA A 174 7.66 17.70 6.69
CA ALA A 174 6.64 17.63 7.73
C ALA A 174 6.80 18.69 8.85
N PRO A 175 8.02 18.99 9.35
CA PRO A 175 8.22 20.01 10.38
C PRO A 175 7.81 21.44 9.95
N SER A 176 8.04 21.83 8.69
CA SER A 176 7.62 23.15 8.18
C SER A 176 6.17 23.16 7.69
N MET A 177 5.74 22.07 7.06
CA MET A 177 4.43 21.95 6.43
C MET A 177 3.30 21.88 7.47
N LEU A 178 3.48 21.17 8.59
CA LEU A 178 2.42 21.06 9.60
C LEU A 178 2.02 22.44 10.18
N PRO A 179 2.95 23.31 10.63
CA PRO A 179 2.62 24.67 11.02
C PRO A 179 1.93 25.48 9.91
N ALA A 180 2.41 25.39 8.66
CA ALA A 180 1.83 26.10 7.54
C ALA A 180 0.39 25.66 7.23
N ILE A 181 0.09 24.37 7.35
CA ILE A 181 -1.29 23.85 7.26
C ILE A 181 -2.17 24.47 8.34
N LEU A 182 -1.69 24.49 9.60
CA LEU A 182 -2.44 24.98 10.76
C LEU A 182 -2.65 26.50 10.73
N THR A 183 -1.74 27.27 10.11
CA THR A 183 -1.85 28.74 9.99
C THR A 183 -2.59 29.20 8.73
N GLY A 184 -3.02 28.29 7.85
CA GLY A 184 -3.74 28.68 6.62
C GLY A 184 -2.83 29.10 5.46
N GLN A 185 -1.53 28.80 5.52
CA GLN A 185 -0.52 29.34 4.60
C GLN A 185 -0.10 28.38 3.48
N GLU A 186 -0.65 27.18 3.43
CA GLU A 186 -0.35 26.19 2.40
C GLU A 186 -1.12 26.42 1.09
N SER A 187 -0.68 25.74 0.03
CA SER A 187 -1.33 25.83 -1.27
C SER A 187 -2.76 25.23 -1.26
N VAL A 188 -3.62 25.72 -2.16
CA VAL A 188 -4.98 25.18 -2.38
C VAL A 188 -4.95 23.68 -2.70
N ALA A 189 -3.89 23.21 -3.39
CA ALA A 189 -3.71 21.81 -3.72
C ALA A 189 -3.54 20.93 -2.46
N VAL A 190 -2.79 21.41 -1.46
CA VAL A 190 -2.59 20.69 -0.18
C VAL A 190 -3.91 20.61 0.58
N TYR A 191 -4.64 21.71 0.73
CA TYR A 191 -5.95 21.69 1.40
C TYR A 191 -6.97 20.84 0.64
N GLY A 192 -6.93 20.85 -0.70
CA GLY A 192 -7.73 19.95 -1.54
C GLY A 192 -7.42 18.48 -1.27
N ALA A 193 -6.15 18.10 -1.18
CA ALA A 193 -5.73 16.74 -0.85
C ALA A 193 -6.18 16.32 0.57
N ILE A 194 -6.05 17.21 1.57
CA ILE A 194 -6.54 16.97 2.93
C ILE A 194 -8.06 16.75 2.93
N ALA A 195 -8.82 17.60 2.24
CA ALA A 195 -10.27 17.49 2.15
C ALA A 195 -10.72 16.20 1.45
N VAL A 196 -10.04 15.80 0.38
CA VAL A 196 -10.33 14.57 -0.35
C VAL A 196 -10.00 13.35 0.52
N VAL A 197 -8.75 13.22 1.00
CA VAL A 197 -8.32 12.04 1.76
C VAL A 197 -9.04 11.95 3.10
N GLY A 198 -9.17 13.07 3.80
CA GLY A 198 -9.94 13.15 5.04
C GLY A 198 -11.42 12.89 4.81
N GLY A 199 -12.02 13.45 3.75
CA GLY A 199 -13.40 13.18 3.36
C GLY A 199 -13.65 11.70 3.08
N PHE A 200 -12.77 11.04 2.33
CA PHE A 200 -12.84 9.59 2.11
C PHE A 200 -12.67 8.81 3.42
N CYS A 201 -11.73 9.18 4.29
CA CYS A 201 -11.58 8.54 5.60
C CYS A 201 -12.87 8.64 6.43
N TYR A 202 -13.48 9.83 6.50
CA TYR A 202 -14.73 10.08 7.19
C TYR A 202 -15.90 9.25 6.62
N LEU A 203 -16.08 9.27 5.29
CA LEU A 203 -17.16 8.55 4.62
C LEU A 203 -16.97 7.03 4.72
N LEU A 204 -15.77 6.54 4.44
CA LEU A 204 -15.50 5.11 4.36
C LEU A 204 -15.43 4.46 5.74
N ALA A 205 -14.70 5.03 6.70
CA ALA A 205 -14.58 4.45 8.04
C ALA A 205 -15.79 4.74 8.94
N GLY A 206 -16.43 5.91 8.76
CA GLY A 206 -17.57 6.32 9.57
C GLY A 206 -18.91 5.75 9.12
N PHE A 207 -19.22 5.81 7.83
CA PHE A 207 -20.53 5.43 7.28
C PHE A 207 -20.49 4.08 6.56
N ALA A 208 -19.59 3.92 5.59
CA ALA A 208 -19.57 2.71 4.77
C ALA A 208 -19.09 1.47 5.55
N ARG A 209 -18.14 1.61 6.49
CA ARG A 209 -17.70 0.57 7.43
C ARG A 209 -17.50 -0.79 6.76
N GLU A 210 -18.33 -1.78 7.09
CA GLU A 210 -18.29 -3.14 6.57
C GLU A 210 -18.63 -3.23 5.07
N GLN A 211 -19.39 -2.27 4.53
CA GLN A 211 -19.74 -2.21 3.11
C GLN A 211 -18.49 -2.09 2.24
N VAL A 212 -17.44 -1.40 2.73
CA VAL A 212 -16.15 -1.32 2.03
C VAL A 212 -15.54 -2.71 1.88
N CYS A 213 -15.55 -3.51 2.95
CA CYS A 213 -14.98 -4.86 2.92
C CYS A 213 -15.84 -5.84 2.10
N LEU A 214 -17.16 -5.68 2.13
CA LEU A 214 -18.12 -6.57 1.46
C LEU A 214 -18.24 -6.31 -0.04
N TYR A 215 -18.27 -5.04 -0.46
CA TYR A 215 -18.66 -4.65 -1.81
C TYR A 215 -17.59 -3.87 -2.57
N MET A 216 -16.77 -3.06 -1.90
CA MET A 216 -15.78 -2.20 -2.58
C MET A 216 -14.41 -2.85 -2.72
N CYS A 217 -13.99 -3.65 -1.72
CA CYS A 217 -12.65 -4.19 -1.64
C CYS A 217 -12.51 -5.41 -2.57
N PRO A 218 -11.77 -5.32 -3.70
CA PRO A 218 -11.57 -6.48 -4.58
C PRO A 218 -10.76 -7.57 -3.88
N TYR A 219 -9.87 -7.17 -2.97
CA TYR A 219 -9.01 -8.07 -2.23
C TYR A 219 -9.78 -9.06 -1.34
N SER A 220 -10.91 -8.65 -0.74
CA SER A 220 -11.71 -9.57 0.09
C SER A 220 -12.27 -10.76 -0.70
N ARG A 221 -12.53 -10.56 -2.00
CA ARG A 221 -12.97 -11.58 -2.96
C ARG A 221 -11.81 -12.47 -3.39
N PHE A 222 -10.70 -11.88 -3.82
CA PHE A 222 -9.52 -12.64 -4.23
C PHE A 222 -8.98 -13.54 -3.11
N GLN A 223 -9.04 -13.09 -1.85
CA GLN A 223 -8.60 -13.88 -0.69
C GLN A 223 -9.32 -15.23 -0.56
N ALA A 224 -10.59 -15.34 -0.95
CA ALA A 224 -11.31 -16.61 -0.85
C ALA A 224 -10.68 -17.71 -1.73
N ALA A 225 -10.07 -17.34 -2.86
CA ALA A 225 -9.36 -18.27 -3.74
C ALA A 225 -7.95 -18.61 -3.24
N MET A 226 -7.37 -17.81 -2.34
CA MET A 226 -6.01 -18.04 -1.83
C MET A 226 -5.98 -19.07 -0.69
N PHE A 227 -7.10 -19.28 0.00
CA PHE A 227 -7.17 -20.23 1.10
C PHE A 227 -7.08 -21.67 0.61
N ASP A 228 -6.56 -22.53 1.47
CA ASP A 228 -6.64 -23.98 1.36
C ASP A 228 -7.05 -24.58 2.72
N GLU A 229 -7.21 -25.89 2.76
CA GLU A 229 -7.61 -26.64 3.96
C GLU A 229 -6.64 -26.49 5.14
N HIS A 230 -5.41 -26.03 4.89
CA HIS A 230 -4.35 -25.82 5.86
C HIS A 230 -4.13 -24.32 6.21
N SER A 231 -4.87 -23.40 5.59
CA SER A 231 -4.87 -21.98 5.96
C SER A 231 -5.49 -21.77 7.34
N LEU A 232 -4.81 -21.01 8.21
CA LEU A 232 -5.34 -20.69 9.53
C LEU A 232 -6.43 -19.62 9.40
N ILE A 233 -7.68 -20.02 9.58
CA ILE A 233 -8.85 -19.14 9.45
C ILE A 233 -9.68 -19.16 10.73
N VAL A 234 -10.49 -18.12 10.92
CA VAL A 234 -11.48 -18.13 12.02
C VAL A 234 -12.64 -19.04 11.62
N GLY A 235 -12.91 -20.08 12.42
CA GLY A 235 -13.94 -21.07 12.14
C GLY A 235 -14.67 -21.54 13.41
N TYR A 236 -15.88 -22.07 13.23
CA TYR A 236 -16.71 -22.63 14.30
C TYR A 236 -16.61 -24.16 14.29
N GLU A 237 -16.32 -24.76 15.44
CA GLU A 237 -16.16 -26.22 15.61
C GLU A 237 -17.54 -26.90 15.62
N THR A 238 -18.07 -27.21 14.44
CA THR A 238 -19.42 -27.79 14.27
C THR A 238 -19.59 -29.10 15.02
N TRP A 239 -18.59 -29.98 14.99
CA TRP A 239 -18.58 -31.28 15.67
C TRP A 239 -18.74 -31.19 17.19
N ARG A 240 -18.32 -30.07 17.80
CA ARG A 240 -18.45 -29.83 19.24
C ARG A 240 -19.64 -28.95 19.59
N GLY A 241 -19.99 -28.04 18.69
CA GLY A 241 -20.99 -27.02 18.91
C GLY A 241 -22.42 -27.48 18.63
N GLU A 242 -22.62 -28.47 17.77
CA GLU A 242 -23.93 -28.92 17.32
C GLU A 242 -24.33 -30.30 17.88
N PRO A 243 -25.63 -30.57 18.11
CA PRO A 243 -26.76 -29.65 17.95
C PRO A 243 -26.76 -28.58 19.04
N ARG A 244 -26.80 -27.31 18.65
CA ARG A 244 -26.82 -26.18 19.58
C ARG A 244 -28.17 -26.02 20.25
N GLY A 245 -28.18 -25.41 21.43
CA GLY A 245 -29.43 -25.10 22.12
C GLY A 245 -29.27 -23.98 23.13
N ARG A 246 -30.37 -23.45 23.66
CA ARG A 246 -30.28 -22.43 24.73
C ARG A 246 -29.74 -23.05 26.02
N TRP A 247 -28.88 -22.31 26.71
CA TRP A 247 -28.41 -22.73 28.04
C TRP A 247 -29.50 -22.54 29.10
N ARG A 248 -29.60 -23.51 30.01
CA ARG A 248 -30.44 -23.47 31.21
C ARG A 248 -29.63 -23.98 32.39
N LYS A 249 -29.66 -23.25 33.50
CA LYS A 249 -28.95 -23.64 34.73
C LYS A 249 -29.48 -25.00 35.22
N GLY A 250 -28.58 -25.93 35.52
CA GLY A 250 -28.92 -27.27 36.03
C GLY A 250 -29.27 -28.32 34.95
N VAL A 251 -29.31 -27.95 33.67
CA VAL A 251 -29.50 -28.93 32.58
C VAL A 251 -28.12 -29.42 32.10
N PRO A 252 -27.83 -30.72 32.13
CA PRO A 252 -26.56 -31.26 31.64
C PRO A 252 -26.40 -31.08 30.12
N PHE A 253 -25.16 -31.12 29.65
CA PHE A 253 -24.84 -31.02 28.21
C PHE A 253 -24.86 -32.38 27.48
N GLU A 254 -25.49 -33.39 28.07
CA GLU A 254 -25.65 -34.70 27.45
C GLU A 254 -26.57 -34.61 26.22
N GLY A 255 -26.14 -35.25 25.11
CA GLY A 255 -26.92 -35.28 23.86
C GLY A 255 -27.02 -33.95 23.11
N ARG A 256 -26.22 -32.93 23.48
CA ARG A 256 -26.20 -31.62 22.80
C ARG A 256 -24.80 -31.03 22.71
N GLY A 257 -24.61 -30.15 21.73
CA GLY A 257 -23.35 -29.44 21.56
C GLY A 257 -23.12 -28.36 22.61
N HIS A 258 -21.85 -27.94 22.72
CA HIS A 258 -21.38 -26.91 23.65
C HIS A 258 -21.86 -25.50 23.28
N CYS A 259 -22.41 -25.30 22.07
CA CYS A 259 -22.96 -24.00 21.68
C CYS A 259 -24.26 -23.72 22.42
N ILE A 260 -24.24 -22.66 23.23
CA ILE A 260 -25.38 -22.24 24.06
C ILE A 260 -26.37 -21.29 23.35
N ASP A 261 -26.22 -21.10 22.04
CA ASP A 261 -27.08 -20.24 21.21
C ASP A 261 -27.28 -18.81 21.75
N CYS A 262 -26.24 -18.21 22.33
CA CYS A 262 -26.32 -16.89 22.96
C CYS A 262 -26.24 -15.70 21.98
N GLY A 263 -25.82 -15.93 20.72
CA GLY A 263 -25.65 -14.90 19.70
C GLY A 263 -24.51 -13.90 19.94
N VAL A 264 -23.69 -14.08 20.98
CA VAL A 264 -22.60 -13.13 21.31
C VAL A 264 -21.56 -13.04 20.19
N CYS A 265 -21.24 -14.15 19.52
CA CYS A 265 -20.32 -14.19 18.39
C CYS A 265 -20.77 -13.27 17.23
N VAL A 266 -22.07 -13.18 16.97
CA VAL A 266 -22.66 -12.26 15.98
C VAL A 266 -22.64 -10.83 16.52
N ALA A 267 -22.95 -10.67 17.80
CA ALA A 267 -23.03 -9.34 18.42
C ALA A 267 -21.70 -8.59 18.45
N VAL A 268 -20.57 -9.30 18.61
CA VAL A 268 -19.21 -8.71 18.63
C VAL A 268 -18.59 -8.58 17.23
N CYS A 269 -19.18 -9.21 16.22
CA CYS A 269 -18.66 -9.21 14.86
C CYS A 269 -18.82 -7.82 14.22
N PRO A 270 -17.73 -7.18 13.73
CA PRO A 270 -17.81 -5.86 13.12
C PRO A 270 -18.55 -5.86 11.78
N THR A 271 -18.64 -7.01 11.11
CA THR A 271 -19.39 -7.17 9.85
C THR A 271 -20.74 -7.86 10.04
N GLY A 272 -21.10 -8.20 11.27
CA GLY A 272 -22.42 -8.77 11.61
C GLY A 272 -22.68 -10.20 11.13
N ILE A 273 -21.66 -10.91 10.61
CA ILE A 273 -21.82 -12.29 10.14
C ILE A 273 -22.07 -13.27 11.29
N ASP A 274 -22.78 -14.36 10.99
CA ASP A 274 -22.93 -15.50 11.90
C ASP A 274 -21.93 -16.60 11.57
N ILE A 275 -20.81 -16.63 12.30
CA ILE A 275 -19.71 -17.60 12.10
C ILE A 275 -20.16 -19.06 12.20
N ARG A 276 -21.31 -19.34 12.83
CA ARG A 276 -21.86 -20.69 12.95
C ARG A 276 -22.43 -21.22 11.63
N LYS A 277 -22.61 -20.34 10.62
CA LYS A 277 -22.99 -20.70 9.25
C LYS A 277 -21.77 -21.02 8.36
N GLY A 278 -20.59 -21.14 8.95
CA GLY A 278 -19.35 -21.40 8.24
C GLY A 278 -18.68 -20.14 7.70
N SER A 279 -17.67 -20.36 6.84
CA SER A 279 -16.87 -19.29 6.25
C SER A 279 -17.72 -18.44 5.31
N GLN A 280 -17.74 -17.13 5.58
CA GLN A 280 -18.48 -16.15 4.80
C GLN A 280 -17.52 -15.09 4.27
N LEU A 281 -17.85 -14.51 3.12
CA LEU A 281 -17.04 -13.46 2.49
C LEU A 281 -16.88 -12.24 3.41
N GLY A 282 -17.89 -11.96 4.26
CA GLY A 282 -17.85 -10.87 5.24
C GLY A 282 -16.97 -11.12 6.46
N CYS A 283 -16.41 -12.31 6.65
CA CYS A 283 -15.46 -12.53 7.73
C CYS A 283 -14.17 -11.78 7.41
N ILE A 284 -13.77 -10.82 8.26
CA ILE A 284 -12.47 -10.13 8.11
C ILE A 284 -11.34 -10.81 8.90
N GLY A 285 -11.60 -11.94 9.56
CA GLY A 285 -10.59 -12.65 10.35
C GLY A 285 -10.04 -11.84 11.52
N CYS A 286 -10.87 -11.08 12.24
CA CYS A 286 -10.40 -10.28 13.39
C CYS A 286 -10.40 -11.05 14.73
N GLY A 287 -10.98 -12.26 14.78
CA GLY A 287 -10.99 -13.10 15.98
C GLY A 287 -11.87 -12.63 17.14
N LEU A 288 -12.59 -11.49 17.03
CA LEU A 288 -13.41 -10.97 18.12
C LEU A 288 -14.55 -11.92 18.55
N CYS A 289 -15.05 -12.74 17.62
CA CYS A 289 -16.03 -13.78 17.92
C CYS A 289 -15.45 -14.90 18.80
N ILE A 290 -14.14 -15.19 18.71
CA ILE A 290 -13.45 -16.15 19.58
C ILE A 290 -13.46 -15.61 21.02
N ASP A 291 -12.98 -14.39 21.23
CA ASP A 291 -12.98 -13.76 22.55
C ASP A 291 -14.40 -13.69 23.16
N GLY A 292 -15.40 -13.36 22.33
CA GLY A 292 -16.79 -13.26 22.77
C GLY A 292 -17.40 -14.61 23.13
N CYS A 293 -17.04 -15.67 22.40
CA CYS A 293 -17.53 -17.02 22.68
C CYS A 293 -16.82 -17.63 23.89
N ASP A 294 -15.50 -17.47 24.01
CA ASP A 294 -14.73 -17.95 25.14
C ASP A 294 -15.22 -17.32 26.46
N ALA A 295 -15.53 -16.02 26.45
CA ALA A 295 -16.12 -15.35 27.61
C ALA A 295 -17.49 -15.92 28.02
N MET A 296 -18.25 -16.51 27.08
CA MET A 296 -19.49 -17.22 27.41
C MET A 296 -19.22 -18.64 27.89
N MET A 297 -18.28 -19.35 27.27
CA MET A 297 -17.88 -20.70 27.68
C MET A 297 -17.39 -20.70 29.14
N ASP A 298 -16.55 -19.73 29.51
CA ASP A 298 -16.08 -19.55 30.89
C ASP A 298 -17.23 -19.37 31.88
N ARG A 299 -18.26 -18.59 31.52
CA ARG A 299 -19.41 -18.31 32.40
C ARG A 299 -20.28 -19.52 32.66
N VAL A 300 -20.37 -20.42 31.69
CA VAL A 300 -21.18 -21.64 31.80
C VAL A 300 -20.35 -22.86 32.26
N GLY A 301 -19.04 -22.70 32.45
CA GLY A 301 -18.13 -23.77 32.87
C GLY A 301 -17.78 -24.77 31.77
N LEU A 302 -17.82 -24.35 30.49
CA LEU A 302 -17.45 -25.17 29.35
C LEU A 302 -16.03 -24.85 28.84
N PRO A 303 -15.35 -25.80 28.17
CA PRO A 303 -14.04 -25.56 27.60
C PRO A 303 -14.08 -24.52 26.47
N ARG A 304 -13.10 -23.61 26.48
CA ARG A 304 -12.87 -22.58 25.44
C ARG A 304 -12.62 -23.16 24.05
N GLY A 305 -12.53 -22.29 23.04
CA GLY A 305 -12.14 -22.64 21.67
C GLY A 305 -13.28 -23.22 20.85
N LEU A 306 -14.52 -22.78 21.07
CA LEU A 306 -15.67 -23.26 20.26
C LEU A 306 -15.68 -22.60 18.89
N ILE A 307 -15.14 -21.39 18.85
CA ILE A 307 -14.65 -20.76 17.64
C ILE A 307 -13.13 -20.74 17.78
N THR A 308 -12.43 -21.22 16.76
CA THR A 308 -10.98 -21.33 16.74
C THR A 308 -10.40 -20.50 15.60
N TRP A 309 -9.13 -20.14 15.73
CA TRP A 309 -8.34 -19.67 14.61
C TRP A 309 -7.44 -20.83 14.17
N ASP A 310 -7.96 -21.66 13.27
CA ASP A 310 -7.34 -22.92 12.90
C ASP A 310 -7.62 -23.28 11.44
N SER A 311 -6.97 -24.31 10.94
CA SER A 311 -7.20 -24.85 9.61
C SER A 311 -8.36 -25.84 9.60
N ILE A 312 -9.06 -25.93 8.47
CA ILE A 312 -10.18 -26.86 8.30
C ILE A 312 -9.71 -28.30 8.53
N ALA A 313 -8.51 -28.65 8.05
CA ALA A 313 -7.90 -29.95 8.27
C ALA A 313 -7.65 -30.24 9.77
N SER A 314 -7.19 -29.24 10.54
CA SER A 314 -7.02 -29.39 12.00
C SER A 314 -8.34 -29.61 12.72
N GLN A 315 -9.40 -28.91 12.31
CA GLN A 315 -10.73 -29.06 12.89
C GLN A 315 -11.30 -30.45 12.61
N ALA A 316 -11.13 -30.95 11.37
CA ALA A 316 -11.50 -32.31 11.00
C ALA A 316 -10.74 -33.37 11.80
N ALA A 317 -9.42 -33.20 11.98
CA ALA A 317 -8.60 -34.09 12.80
C ALA A 317 -9.08 -34.11 14.27
N ARG A 318 -9.36 -32.95 14.86
CA ARG A 318 -9.90 -32.87 16.24
C ARG A 318 -11.27 -33.53 16.35
N ALA A 319 -12.13 -33.39 15.34
CA ALA A 319 -13.44 -34.05 15.32
C ALA A 319 -13.32 -35.58 15.36
N GLN A 320 -12.23 -36.13 14.84
CA GLN A 320 -11.90 -37.57 14.85
C GLN A 320 -11.10 -37.99 16.10
N GLY A 321 -10.79 -37.07 17.01
CA GLY A 321 -9.95 -37.34 18.19
C GLY A 321 -8.45 -37.39 17.90
N GLU A 322 -8.03 -36.97 16.70
CA GLU A 322 -6.63 -36.96 16.30
C GLU A 322 -5.90 -35.68 16.74
N THR A 323 -4.56 -35.75 16.81
CA THR A 323 -3.73 -34.58 17.08
C THR A 323 -3.60 -33.71 15.82
N PRO A 324 -4.03 -32.44 15.86
CA PRO A 324 -3.97 -31.58 14.69
C PRO A 324 -2.52 -31.27 14.29
N ARG A 325 -2.23 -31.30 12.98
CA ARG A 325 -0.91 -30.96 12.43
C ARG A 325 -1.02 -29.73 11.54
N HIS A 326 -0.43 -28.62 11.96
CA HIS A 326 -0.39 -27.39 11.18
C HIS A 326 0.70 -27.47 10.10
N ARG A 327 0.30 -27.65 8.83
CA ARG A 327 1.22 -27.71 7.68
C ARG A 327 1.43 -26.32 7.08
N LEU A 328 2.36 -25.56 7.66
CA LEU A 328 2.75 -24.23 7.16
C LEU A 328 3.60 -24.31 5.88
N VAL A 329 4.48 -25.32 5.79
CA VAL A 329 5.30 -25.59 4.61
C VAL A 329 4.55 -26.56 3.69
N ARG A 330 4.13 -26.08 2.53
CA ARG A 330 3.36 -26.83 1.53
C ARG A 330 3.64 -26.28 0.13
N PRO A 331 3.36 -27.04 -0.96
CA PRO A 331 3.72 -26.62 -2.32
C PRO A 331 3.29 -25.19 -2.66
N ARG A 332 2.08 -24.77 -2.28
CA ARG A 332 1.58 -23.40 -2.50
C ARG A 332 2.39 -22.34 -1.75
N THR A 333 2.69 -22.55 -0.46
CA THR A 333 3.44 -21.57 0.34
C THR A 333 4.91 -21.54 -0.05
N LEU A 334 5.46 -22.68 -0.50
CA LEU A 334 6.79 -22.76 -1.08
C LEU A 334 6.88 -21.99 -2.40
N VAL A 335 5.88 -22.11 -3.29
CA VAL A 335 5.84 -21.34 -4.55
C VAL A 335 5.78 -19.84 -4.25
N TYR A 336 4.87 -19.40 -3.36
CA TYR A 336 4.82 -17.98 -2.98
C TYR A 336 6.09 -17.49 -2.29
N GLY A 337 6.67 -18.30 -1.41
CA GLY A 337 7.95 -18.00 -0.76
C GLY A 337 9.11 -17.90 -1.74
N LEU A 338 9.18 -18.81 -2.72
CA LEU A 338 10.19 -18.80 -3.77
C LEU A 338 10.05 -17.58 -4.67
N VAL A 339 8.84 -17.30 -5.16
CA VAL A 339 8.58 -16.13 -6.02
C VAL A 339 8.88 -14.84 -5.26
N LEU A 340 8.54 -14.76 -3.97
CA LEU A 340 8.90 -13.64 -3.12
C LEU A 340 10.42 -13.49 -2.97
N ALA A 341 11.13 -14.59 -2.72
CA ALA A 341 12.59 -14.59 -2.61
C ALA A 341 13.27 -14.19 -3.92
N VAL A 342 12.78 -14.67 -5.07
CA VAL A 342 13.26 -14.27 -6.39
C VAL A 342 13.02 -12.78 -6.64
N ALA A 343 11.81 -12.27 -6.36
CA ALA A 343 11.50 -10.86 -6.54
C ALA A 343 12.38 -9.95 -5.67
N LEU A 344 12.58 -10.31 -4.39
CA LEU A 344 13.50 -9.62 -3.49
C LEU A 344 14.95 -9.71 -3.97
N GLY A 345 15.38 -10.87 -4.47
CA GLY A 345 16.72 -11.09 -5.01
C GLY A 345 16.99 -10.25 -6.25
N VAL A 346 16.04 -10.17 -7.19
CA VAL A 346 16.15 -9.33 -8.40
C VAL A 346 16.24 -7.86 -8.04
N ILE A 347 15.38 -7.37 -7.14
CA ILE A 347 15.40 -5.97 -6.69
C ILE A 347 16.72 -5.67 -5.95
N GLY A 348 17.14 -6.56 -5.06
CA GLY A 348 18.40 -6.42 -4.32
C GLY A 348 19.62 -6.40 -5.24
N TRP A 349 19.67 -7.30 -6.22
CA TRP A 349 20.72 -7.34 -7.23
C TRP A 349 20.76 -6.07 -8.08
N SER A 350 19.59 -5.62 -8.57
CA SER A 350 19.46 -4.37 -9.32
C SER A 350 19.94 -3.17 -8.51
N LEU A 351 19.63 -3.13 -7.21
CA LEU A 351 20.02 -2.03 -6.34
C LEU A 351 21.53 -2.01 -6.08
N LEU A 352 22.17 -3.17 -5.98
CA LEU A 352 23.63 -3.29 -5.83
C LEU A 352 24.38 -2.93 -7.11
N GLY A 353 23.82 -3.24 -8.28
CA GLY A 353 24.38 -2.88 -9.60
C GLY A 353 24.00 -1.48 -10.09
N ARG A 354 23.40 -0.65 -9.23
CA ARG A 354 22.88 0.66 -9.60
C ARG A 354 24.00 1.60 -10.04
N THR A 355 23.92 2.08 -11.29
CA THR A 355 24.85 3.09 -11.81
C THR A 355 24.54 4.47 -11.26
N THR A 356 25.59 5.21 -10.94
CA THR A 356 25.54 6.58 -10.40
C THR A 356 25.45 7.65 -11.48
N THR A 357 25.84 7.31 -12.72
CA THR A 357 25.81 8.19 -13.88
C THR A 357 25.05 7.50 -15.00
N GLU A 358 24.11 8.23 -15.62
CA GLU A 358 23.32 7.72 -16.74
C GLU A 358 23.31 8.77 -17.87
N MET A 359 23.51 8.33 -19.12
CA MET A 359 23.46 9.18 -20.30
C MET A 359 22.32 8.72 -21.21
N THR A 360 21.45 9.66 -21.58
CA THR A 360 20.40 9.45 -22.58
C THR A 360 20.63 10.39 -23.75
N VAL A 361 20.69 9.84 -24.96
CA VAL A 361 20.86 10.62 -26.20
C VAL A 361 19.54 10.63 -26.96
N LEU A 362 19.07 11.83 -27.29
CA LEU A 362 17.85 12.03 -28.06
C LEU A 362 18.22 12.67 -29.40
N HIS A 363 18.09 11.92 -30.51
CA HIS A 363 18.25 12.48 -31.85
C HIS A 363 17.10 13.43 -32.19
N GLU A 364 17.41 14.58 -32.77
CA GLU A 364 16.44 15.60 -33.09
C GLU A 364 15.52 15.15 -34.24
N ARG A 365 14.23 15.00 -33.93
CA ARG A 365 13.24 14.45 -34.89
C ARG A 365 12.71 15.47 -35.89
N ALA A 366 12.78 16.77 -35.58
CA ALA A 366 12.24 17.82 -36.43
C ALA A 366 13.09 18.04 -37.69
N LEU A 367 14.42 17.99 -37.54
CA LEU A 367 15.38 18.06 -38.63
C LEU A 367 16.38 16.91 -38.47
N LEU A 368 16.11 15.79 -39.14
CA LEU A 368 16.96 14.60 -39.05
C LEU A 368 18.38 14.88 -39.52
N TYR A 369 18.55 15.77 -40.51
CA TYR A 369 19.84 16.27 -40.95
C TYR A 369 19.71 17.65 -41.58
N VAL A 370 20.80 18.42 -41.56
CA VAL A 370 20.95 19.72 -42.24
C VAL A 370 22.19 19.67 -43.12
N ARG A 371 22.05 20.05 -44.39
CA ARG A 371 23.20 20.19 -45.30
C ARG A 371 23.77 21.60 -45.20
N LEU A 372 25.06 21.71 -44.90
CA LEU A 372 25.78 22.97 -44.80
C LEU A 372 26.24 23.45 -46.19
N SER A 373 26.65 24.72 -46.28
CA SER A 373 27.11 25.36 -47.52
C SER A 373 28.38 24.72 -48.10
N ASP A 374 29.20 24.10 -47.27
CA ASP A 374 30.39 23.32 -47.64
C ASP A 374 30.05 21.88 -48.10
N GLY A 375 28.76 21.53 -48.15
CA GLY A 375 28.27 20.21 -48.53
C GLY A 375 28.31 19.16 -47.41
N SER A 376 28.81 19.51 -46.22
CA SER A 376 28.80 18.62 -45.04
C SER A 376 27.38 18.43 -44.49
N ILE A 377 27.17 17.33 -43.77
CA ILE A 377 25.87 16.95 -43.19
C ILE A 377 25.97 17.07 -41.67
N ARG A 378 25.00 17.74 -41.05
CA ARG A 378 24.92 17.93 -39.60
C ARG A 378 23.65 17.29 -39.03
N ASN A 379 23.81 16.50 -37.98
CA ASN A 379 22.72 15.95 -37.17
C ASN A 379 22.72 16.64 -35.80
N GLY A 380 21.52 16.93 -35.27
CA GLY A 380 21.31 17.48 -33.95
C GLY A 380 20.95 16.39 -32.94
N TYR A 381 21.54 16.45 -31.74
CA TYR A 381 21.25 15.56 -30.63
C TYR A 381 21.09 16.37 -29.35
N VAL A 382 20.22 15.92 -28.46
CA VAL A 382 20.15 16.40 -27.08
C VAL A 382 20.68 15.29 -26.19
N VAL A 383 21.85 15.52 -25.59
CA VAL A 383 22.49 14.62 -24.66
C VAL A 383 22.10 15.05 -23.24
N LYS A 384 21.35 14.18 -22.56
CA LYS A 384 21.00 14.35 -21.15
C LYS A 384 21.90 13.49 -20.30
N ILE A 385 22.65 14.13 -19.40
CA ILE A 385 23.55 13.48 -18.47
C ILE A 385 22.96 13.63 -17.07
N GLN A 386 22.71 12.51 -16.42
CA GLN A 386 22.18 12.48 -15.06
C GLN A 386 23.33 12.20 -14.09
N ASN A 387 23.58 13.17 -13.21
CA ASN A 387 24.51 13.01 -12.11
C ASN A 387 23.70 12.64 -10.85
N LYS A 388 23.73 11.35 -10.46
CA LYS A 388 23.09 10.86 -9.23
C LYS A 388 24.03 10.95 -8.01
N ILE A 389 25.19 11.56 -8.18
CA ILE A 389 26.16 11.81 -7.11
C ILE A 389 25.98 13.23 -6.60
N ARG A 390 26.18 13.39 -5.28
CA ARG A 390 26.03 14.65 -4.54
C ARG A 390 27.26 15.56 -4.63
N SER A 391 28.07 15.39 -5.67
CA SER A 391 29.20 16.25 -6.01
C SER A 391 29.07 16.70 -7.45
N GLU A 392 29.56 17.90 -7.77
CA GLU A 392 29.73 18.29 -9.18
C GLU A 392 30.63 17.25 -9.89
N ARG A 393 30.24 16.87 -11.11
CA ARG A 393 30.99 15.95 -11.95
C ARG A 393 31.30 16.57 -13.30
N LEU A 394 32.50 16.24 -13.79
CA LEU A 394 33.02 16.66 -15.06
C LEU A 394 33.06 15.45 -15.98
N PHE A 395 32.43 15.56 -17.14
CA PHE A 395 32.33 14.46 -18.09
C PHE A 395 32.97 14.82 -19.43
N ASN A 396 33.72 13.89 -19.99
CA ASN A 396 34.23 13.95 -21.34
C ASN A 396 33.30 13.13 -22.26
N LEU A 397 32.69 13.81 -23.23
CA LEU A 397 31.86 13.18 -24.26
C LEU A 397 32.70 12.93 -25.51
N THR A 398 32.66 11.71 -26.01
CA THR A 398 33.34 11.27 -27.24
C THR A 398 32.36 10.50 -28.13
N ILE A 399 32.69 10.37 -29.42
CA ILE A 399 31.88 9.64 -30.40
C ILE A 399 32.72 8.51 -30.96
N GLU A 400 32.16 7.29 -30.95
CA GLU A 400 32.72 6.09 -31.57
C GLU A 400 31.81 5.65 -32.75
N GLY A 401 32.37 4.91 -33.71
CA GLY A 401 31.63 4.29 -34.82
C GLY A 401 31.53 5.11 -36.11
N LEU A 402 31.96 6.39 -36.12
CA LEU A 402 32.00 7.21 -37.33
C LEU A 402 33.29 8.06 -37.37
N GLU A 403 34.18 7.74 -38.31
CA GLU A 403 35.46 8.44 -38.47
C GLU A 403 35.31 9.76 -39.25
N GLY A 404 36.19 10.73 -38.98
CA GLY A 404 36.21 12.01 -39.71
C GLY A 404 35.10 13.00 -39.33
N VAL A 405 34.49 12.83 -38.17
CA VAL A 405 33.36 13.63 -37.69
C VAL A 405 33.82 14.73 -36.74
N ARG A 406 33.20 15.91 -36.86
CA ARG A 406 33.39 17.02 -35.92
C ARG A 406 32.18 17.14 -35.00
N MET A 407 32.43 17.11 -33.70
CA MET A 407 31.44 17.33 -32.66
C MET A 407 31.51 18.78 -32.16
N SER A 408 30.36 19.44 -32.06
CA SER A 408 30.21 20.76 -31.43
C SER A 408 29.16 20.68 -30.35
N VAL A 409 29.45 21.17 -29.14
CA VAL A 409 28.50 21.20 -28.02
C VAL A 409 28.07 22.63 -27.74
N ILE A 410 26.77 22.85 -27.58
CA ILE A 410 26.17 24.12 -27.17
C ILE A 410 25.66 23.96 -25.73
N GLY A 411 25.97 24.93 -24.88
CA GLY A 411 25.59 24.94 -23.46
C GLY A 411 26.72 24.58 -22.48
N GLY A 412 27.95 24.43 -22.96
CA GLY A 412 29.16 24.18 -22.16
C GLY A 412 30.27 23.60 -23.01
N GLY A 413 31.52 24.00 -22.77
CA GLY A 413 32.68 23.41 -23.43
C GLY A 413 33.11 22.10 -22.76
N PRO A 414 33.78 21.17 -23.45
CA PRO A 414 34.41 20.02 -22.81
C PRO A 414 35.48 20.49 -21.79
N PRO A 415 35.51 19.96 -20.56
CA PRO A 415 34.62 18.93 -20.00
C PRO A 415 33.22 19.46 -19.62
N LEU A 416 32.19 18.67 -19.89
CA LEU A 416 30.80 18.98 -19.58
C LEU A 416 30.58 18.96 -18.07
N ARG A 417 30.12 20.07 -17.50
CA ARG A 417 29.87 20.21 -16.06
C ARG A 417 28.42 19.89 -15.74
N VAL A 418 28.19 18.95 -14.83
CA VAL A 418 26.85 18.63 -14.34
C VAL A 418 26.83 18.80 -12.83
N ALA A 419 25.98 19.71 -12.38
CA ALA A 419 25.77 19.99 -10.97
C ALA A 419 25.37 18.71 -10.20
N PRO A 420 25.65 18.63 -8.90
CA PRO A 420 25.21 17.51 -8.07
C PRO A 420 23.71 17.34 -8.19
N ASP A 421 23.24 16.09 -8.15
CA ASP A 421 21.81 15.80 -8.10
C ASP A 421 21.03 16.52 -9.21
N SER A 422 21.54 16.51 -10.44
CA SER A 422 20.92 17.26 -11.54
C SER A 422 21.00 16.52 -12.87
N VAL A 423 20.20 16.98 -13.83
CA VAL A 423 20.27 16.52 -15.22
C VAL A 423 20.84 17.66 -16.06
N GLY A 424 22.09 17.50 -16.50
CA GLY A 424 22.70 18.38 -17.50
C GLY A 424 22.11 18.08 -18.87
N SER A 425 21.67 19.10 -19.60
CA SER A 425 21.12 18.97 -20.94
C SER A 425 22.01 19.74 -21.91
N PHE A 426 22.64 19.02 -22.84
CA PHE A 426 23.59 19.58 -23.80
C PHE A 426 23.10 19.32 -25.22
N THR A 427 23.08 20.36 -26.04
CA THR A 427 22.78 20.20 -27.46
C THR A 427 24.08 19.91 -28.20
N VAL A 428 24.17 18.75 -28.81
CA VAL A 428 25.36 18.26 -29.50
C VAL A 428 25.08 18.17 -30.99
N PHE A 429 25.91 18.84 -31.78
CA PHE A 429 25.88 18.75 -33.23
C PHE A 429 27.03 17.89 -33.72
N VAL A 430 26.68 16.90 -34.53
CA VAL A 430 27.61 15.98 -35.14
C VAL A 430 27.65 16.31 -36.62
N THR A 431 28.81 16.74 -37.13
CA THR A 431 28.99 17.15 -38.53
C THR A 431 29.96 16.20 -39.23
N ALA A 432 29.51 15.57 -40.32
CA ALA A 432 30.31 14.68 -41.14
C ALA A 432 30.57 15.31 -42.52
N ALA A 433 31.80 15.18 -43.04
CA ALA A 433 32.18 15.72 -44.34
C ALA A 433 31.39 15.06 -45.49
N ALA A 434 31.26 15.79 -46.60
CA ALA A 434 30.59 15.31 -47.81
C ALA A 434 31.23 14.00 -48.30
N GLY A 435 30.48 12.90 -48.31
CA GLY A 435 30.93 11.58 -48.76
C GLY A 435 31.11 10.53 -47.65
N ILE A 436 31.26 10.93 -46.38
CA ILE A 436 31.41 10.00 -45.25
C ILE A 436 30.08 9.34 -44.88
N ALA A 437 28.98 10.09 -44.98
CA ALA A 437 27.63 9.61 -44.67
C ALA A 437 26.81 9.43 -45.96
N THR A 438 27.18 8.44 -46.77
CA THR A 438 26.43 8.05 -47.99
C THR A 438 25.34 7.00 -47.75
N GLY A 439 25.21 6.52 -46.50
CA GLY A 439 24.14 5.62 -46.06
C GLY A 439 22.95 6.35 -45.45
N ARG A 440 21.74 5.81 -45.66
CA ARG A 440 20.47 6.35 -45.12
C ARG A 440 20.50 6.51 -43.60
N ARG A 441 21.18 5.60 -42.89
CA ARG A 441 21.36 5.59 -41.43
C ARG A 441 22.70 4.90 -41.10
N VAL A 442 23.59 5.57 -40.38
CA VAL A 442 24.88 5.03 -39.92
C VAL A 442 24.86 4.96 -38.39
N PRO A 443 25.17 3.82 -37.76
CA PRO A 443 25.23 3.74 -36.30
C PRO A 443 26.38 4.59 -35.75
N LEU A 444 26.14 5.24 -34.61
CA LEU A 444 27.14 5.99 -33.88
C LEU A 444 26.91 5.78 -32.38
N THR A 445 27.98 5.76 -31.60
CA THR A 445 27.90 5.58 -30.14
C THR A 445 28.49 6.79 -29.45
N PHE A 446 27.71 7.42 -28.57
CA PHE A 446 28.22 8.42 -27.65
C PHE A 446 28.82 7.70 -26.44
N VAL A 447 30.06 8.05 -26.08
CA VAL A 447 30.75 7.54 -24.90
C VAL A 447 31.04 8.70 -23.96
N LEU A 448 30.44 8.63 -22.77
CA LEU A 448 30.60 9.59 -21.70
C LEU A 448 31.55 8.99 -20.66
N ARG A 449 32.68 9.65 -20.39
CA ARG A 449 33.62 9.24 -19.35
C ARG A 449 33.66 10.27 -18.22
N ASP A 450 33.43 9.83 -17.00
CA ASP A 450 33.63 10.67 -15.80
C ASP A 450 35.13 10.90 -15.58
N VAL A 451 35.52 12.15 -15.40
CA VAL A 451 36.92 12.55 -15.19
C VAL A 451 37.43 12.12 -13.80
N ALA A 452 36.56 12.00 -12.81
CA ALA A 452 36.94 11.74 -11.41
C ALA A 452 37.12 10.24 -11.10
N ASP A 453 36.26 9.37 -11.60
CA ASP A 453 36.32 7.91 -11.33
C ASP A 453 36.52 7.04 -12.57
N GLY A 454 36.55 7.64 -13.78
CA GLY A 454 36.74 6.91 -15.03
C GLY A 454 35.56 6.04 -15.45
N SER A 455 34.42 6.13 -14.76
CA SER A 455 33.21 5.40 -15.15
C SER A 455 32.74 5.81 -16.54
N GLU A 456 32.31 4.83 -17.34
CA GLU A 456 31.83 5.04 -18.70
C GLU A 456 30.32 4.77 -18.80
N ALA A 457 29.60 5.69 -19.45
CA ALA A 457 28.25 5.47 -19.91
C ALA A 457 28.24 5.53 -21.45
N ARG A 458 27.63 4.54 -22.09
CA ARG A 458 27.53 4.44 -23.55
C ARG A 458 26.08 4.60 -23.97
N ALA A 459 25.81 5.35 -25.03
CA ALA A 459 24.49 5.48 -25.60
C ALA A 459 24.57 5.39 -27.13
N GLU A 460 23.90 4.39 -27.69
CA GLU A 460 23.82 4.18 -29.13
C GLU A 460 22.82 5.15 -29.78
N SER A 461 23.16 5.61 -30.98
CA SER A 461 22.29 6.46 -31.79
C SER A 461 22.57 6.22 -33.28
N LEU A 462 21.90 6.99 -34.13
CA LEU A 462 22.02 6.92 -35.58
C LEU A 462 22.36 8.29 -36.15
N PHE A 463 23.23 8.31 -37.15
CA PHE A 463 23.51 9.44 -38.02
C PHE A 463 22.68 9.28 -39.29
N VAL A 464 21.85 10.27 -39.62
CA VAL A 464 21.00 10.25 -40.82
C VAL A 464 21.61 11.14 -41.89
N GLY A 465 21.73 10.61 -43.11
CA GLY A 465 22.15 11.34 -44.30
C GLY A 465 21.01 11.48 -45.32
N PRO A 466 21.18 12.34 -46.35
CA PRO A 466 20.20 12.48 -47.43
C PRO A 466 20.02 11.17 -48.20
N ASP A 467 18.77 10.90 -48.60
CA ASP A 467 18.47 9.86 -49.58
C ASP A 467 19.15 10.25 -50.91
N ARG A 468 19.83 9.28 -51.55
CA ARG A 468 20.46 9.48 -52.85
C ARG A 468 19.43 9.78 -53.93
#